data_AF-A0A1W1HEG6-F1
#
_entry.id   AF-A0A1W1HEG6-F1
#
_cell.length_a   1.000
_cell.length_b   1.000
_cell.length_c   1.000
_cell.angle_alpha   90.00
_cell.angle_beta   90.00
_cell.angle_gamma   90.00
#
_symmetry.space_group_name_H-M   'P 1'
#
loop_
_entity.id
_entity.type
_entity.pdbx_description
1 polymer ?
#
loop_
_entity_poly.entity_id
_entity_poly.type
_entity_poly.pdbx_seq_one_letter_code
_entity_poly.pdbx_strand_id
1 'polypeptide(L)' 'MVYEIRCAWCGIYIGIKDGPDNRLTMTMENGECSVSHGICQTCKDKIMQDIRTNEKKKENYYEST' A
#
# COMPACT_ATOMS: atom_id res chain seq x y z
N MET A 1 18.50 -7.38 -7.20
CA MET A 1 18.17 -6.45 -6.08
C MET A 1 16.84 -6.89 -5.46
N VAL A 2 16.76 -6.96 -4.13
CA VAL A 2 15.53 -7.36 -3.44
C VAL A 2 14.91 -6.10 -2.84
N TYR A 3 13.68 -5.78 -3.24
CA TYR A 3 12.93 -4.66 -2.68
C TYR A 3 12.12 -5.14 -1.48
N GLU A 4 12.33 -4.54 -0.30
CA GLU A 4 11.44 -4.74 0.84
C GLU A 4 10.16 -3.93 0.59
N ILE A 5 8.98 -4.56 0.67
CA ILE A 5 7.70 -3.86 0.56
C ILE A 5 7.15 -3.65 1.96
N ARG A 6 6.95 -2.39 2.33
CA ARG A 6 6.26 -2.00 3.57
C ARG A 6 4.95 -1.31 3.30
N CYS A 7 4.03 -1.38 4.25
CA CYS A 7 2.78 -0.65 4.18
C CYS A 7 3.03 0.85 4.33
N ALA A 8 2.59 1.65 3.36
CA ALA A 8 2.67 3.11 3.40
C ALA A 8 1.87 3.73 4.55
N TRP A 9 0.85 3.02 5.03
CA TRP A 9 -0.05 3.52 6.08
C TRP A 9 0.41 3.16 7.49
N CYS A 10 0.77 1.89 7.72
CA CYS A 10 1.09 1.38 9.06
C CYS A 10 2.53 0.90 9.23
N GLY A 11 3.34 0.95 8.17
CA GLY A 11 4.75 0.54 8.18
C GLY A 11 4.99 -0.97 8.25
N ILE A 12 3.94 -1.81 8.34
CA ILE A 12 4.11 -3.26 8.46
C ILE A 12 4.78 -3.84 7.22
N TYR A 13 5.68 -4.80 7.43
CA TYR A 13 6.27 -5.59 6.36
C TYR A 13 5.18 -6.37 5.61
N ILE A 14 5.17 -6.25 4.28
CA ILE A 14 4.20 -6.92 3.40
C ILE A 14 4.87 -8.07 2.66
N GLY A 15 6.12 -7.91 2.23
CA GLY A 15 6.83 -8.92 1.46
C GLY A 15 8.10 -8.38 0.82
N ILE A 16 8.71 -9.22 -0.02
CA ILE A 16 9.84 -8.84 -0.86
C ILE A 16 9.45 -8.99 -2.33
N LYS A 17 10.04 -8.15 -3.19
CA LYS A 17 9.90 -8.29 -4.64
C LYS A 17 11.27 -8.25 -5.29
N ASP A 18 11.55 -9.23 -6.13
CA ASP A 18 12.73 -9.21 -6.98
C ASP A 18 12.60 -8.10 -8.02
N GLY A 19 13.62 -7.24 -8.07
CA GLY A 19 13.71 -6.20 -9.08
C GLY A 19 13.99 -6.74 -10.46
N PRO A 20 13.60 -6.01 -11.53
CA PRO A 20 14.02 -6.37 -12.88
C PRO A 20 15.55 -6.40 -12.95
N ASP A 21 16.12 -7.41 -13.62
CA ASP A 21 17.56 -7.56 -13.92
C ASP A 21 18.06 -6.51 -14.94
N ASN A 22 17.65 -5.26 -14.79
CA ASN A 22 18.11 -4.18 -15.65
C ASN A 22 19.42 -3.63 -15.11
N ARG A 23 20.48 -3.69 -15.94
CA ARG A 23 21.83 -3.13 -15.70
C ARG A 23 21.88 -1.67 -15.23
N LEU A 24 20.78 -0.91 -15.34
CA LEU A 24 20.64 0.47 -14.84
C LEU A 24 20.41 0.56 -13.33
N THR A 25 20.02 -0.53 -12.67
CA THR A 25 19.77 -0.56 -11.22
C THR A 25 20.95 -1.07 -10.39
N MET A 26 22.01 -1.53 -11.07
CA MET A 26 23.29 -1.88 -10.43
C MET A 26 24.09 -0.67 -9.95
N THR A 27 23.80 0.55 -10.40
CA THR A 27 24.47 1.77 -9.90
C THR A 27 23.97 2.21 -8.52
N MET A 28 22.95 1.56 -7.95
CA MET A 28 22.52 1.73 -6.56
C MET A 28 23.06 0.62 -5.63
N GLU A 29 24.13 -0.07 -6.04
CA GLU A 29 24.85 -1.10 -5.25
C GLU A 29 25.62 -0.54 -4.03
N ASN A 30 25.31 0.67 -3.57
CA ASN A 30 25.83 1.21 -2.31
C ASN A 30 24.95 0.79 -1.12
N GLY A 31 24.76 -0.52 -0.91
CA GLY A 31 24.29 -1.08 0.37
C GLY A 31 22.89 -0.68 0.87
N GLU A 32 22.12 0.11 0.14
CA GLU A 32 20.76 0.53 0.53
C GLU A 32 19.73 -0.49 0.04
N CYS A 33 19.17 -1.29 0.97
CA CYS A 33 17.95 -2.03 0.72
C CYS A 33 16.87 -1.03 0.25
N SER A 34 16.49 -1.12 -1.02
CA SER A 34 15.52 -0.21 -1.59
C SER A 34 14.13 -0.60 -1.08
N VAL A 35 13.54 0.27 -0.25
CA VAL A 35 12.20 0.04 0.33
C VAL A 35 11.14 0.55 -0.65
N SER A 36 10.26 -0.34 -1.07
CA SER A 36 9.05 -0.04 -1.82
C SER A 36 7.85 0.07 -0.86
N HIS A 37 6.84 0.84 -1.26
CA HIS A 37 5.66 1.10 -0.44
C HIS A 37 4.41 0.52 -1.11
N GLY A 38 3.63 -0.24 -0.34
CA GLY A 38 2.33 -0.80 -0.73
C GLY A 38 1.26 -0.54 0.33
N ILE A 39 0.08 -1.14 0.20
CA ILE A 39 -0.96 -1.12 1.25
C ILE A 39 -1.21 -2.55 1.72
N CYS A 40 -1.08 -2.79 3.03
CA CYS A 40 -1.38 -4.10 3.60
C CYS A 40 -2.88 -4.39 3.57
N GLN A 41 -3.24 -5.68 3.57
CA GLN A 41 -4.63 -6.12 3.49
C GLN A 41 -5.50 -5.51 4.59
N THR A 42 -5.01 -5.42 5.82
CA THR A 42 -5.74 -4.80 6.95
C THR A 42 -6.05 -3.33 6.71
N CYS A 43 -5.09 -2.54 6.24
CA CYS A 43 -5.31 -1.12 5.92
C CYS A 43 -6.27 -0.96 4.74
N LYS A 44 -6.13 -1.81 3.71
CA LYS A 44 -7.05 -1.86 2.58
C LYS A 44 -8.49 -2.13 3.04
N ASP A 45 -8.70 -3.13 3.88
CA ASP A 45 -10.03 -3.52 4.34
C ASP A 45 -10.67 -2.44 5.20
N LYS A 46 -9.91 -1.78 6.08
CA LYS A 46 -10.40 -0.63 6.86
C LYS A 46 -10.88 0.51 5.95
N ILE A 47 -10.05 0.92 4.98
CA ILE A 47 -10.41 2.00 4.05
C ILE A 47 -11.66 1.62 3.25
N MET A 48 -11.74 0.38 2.76
CA MET A 48 -12.90 -0.08 1.99
C MET A 48 -14.17 -0.15 2.84
N GLN A 49 -14.07 -0.50 4.13
CA GLN A 49 -15.19 -0.43 5.06
C GLN A 49 -15.64 1.01 5.31
N ASP A 50 -14.70 1.92 5.58
CA ASP A 50 -15.00 3.34 5.80
C ASP A 50 -15.68 3.99 4.59
N ILE A 51 -15.25 3.65 3.38
CA ILE A 51 -15.89 4.10 2.14
C ILE A 51 -17.36 3.59 2.09
N ARG A 52 -17.57 2.28 2.27
CA ARG A 52 -18.92 1.68 2.25
C ARG A 52 -19.85 2.26 3.30
N THR A 53 -19.34 2.55 4.50
CA THR A 53 -20.14 3.14 5.58
C THR A 53 -20.47 4.60 5.30
N ASN A 54 -19.55 5.35 4.71
CA ASN A 54 -19.79 6.74 4.33
C ASN A 54 -20.77 6.88 3.16
N GLU A 55 -20.75 5.95 2.19
CA GLU A 55 -21.75 5.92 1.12
C GLU A 55 -23.16 5.65 1.66
N LYS A 56 -23.32 4.67 2.56
CA LYS A 56 -24.61 4.41 3.22
C LYS A 56 -25.12 5.59 4.05
N LYS A 57 -24.22 6.34 4.70
CA LYS A 57 -24.61 7.55 5.45
C LYS A 57 -25.11 8.66 4.53
N LYS A 58 -24.53 8.80 3.34
CA LYS A 58 -25.00 9.78 2.34
C LYS A 58 -26.36 9.39 1.79
N GLU A 59 -26.58 8.12 1.48
CA GLU A 59 -27.86 7.63 0.97
C GLU A 59 -29.02 7.87 1.97
N ASN A 60 -28.83 7.51 3.24
CA ASN A 60 -29.82 7.76 4.29
C ASN A 60 -30.08 9.26 4.56
N TYR A 61 -29.10 10.13 4.32
CA TYR A 61 -29.27 11.57 4.49
C TYR A 61 -30.22 12.16 3.43
N TYR A 62 -30.16 11.67 2.19
CA TYR A 62 -31.04 12.14 1.12
C TYR A 62 -32.44 11.52 1.16
N GLU A 63 -32.61 10.31 1.67
CA GLU A 63 -33.95 9.70 1.88
C GLU A 63 -34.71 10.26 3.09
N SER A 64 -34.05 11.08 3.92
CA SER A 64 -34.65 11.71 5.12
C SER A 64 -35.00 13.20 4.92
N THR A 65 -34.83 13.75 3.72
CA THR A 65 -35.22 15.11 3.29
C THR A 65 -36.26 15.06 2.19
#